data_AF-A0A6G5R3J2-F1
#
_entry.id   AF-A0A6G5R3J2-F1
#
_cell.length_a   1.000
_cell.length_b   1.000
_cell.length_c   1.000
_cell.angle_alpha   90.00
_cell.angle_beta   90.00
_cell.angle_gamma   90.00
#
_symmetry.space_group_name_H-M   'P 1'
#
loop_
_entity.id
_entity.type
_entity.pdbx_description
1 polymer ?
#
loop_
_entity_poly.entity_id
_entity_poly.type
_entity_poly.pdbx_seq_one_letter_code
_entity_poly.pdbx_strand_id
1 'polypeptide(L)'
;MVEVLPSGRKTIKYRYTSIGGYNVIRSIGEWGVITLAEAEEKCRTLINSHKRGEFVSKAPDISFAQACEKALTWYSSVNNVKPKTVETHRKRLRENSISQLGNKKLSEINEKDIHNICKS
;
A
#
# COMPACT_ATOMS: atom_id res chain seq x y z
N MET A 1 16.97 -5.77 -11.45
CA MET A 1 18.04 -6.57 -10.81
C MET A 1 17.58 -8.02 -10.71
N VAL A 2 18.49 -8.99 -10.71
CA VAL A 2 18.17 -10.40 -10.53
C VAL A 2 18.75 -10.86 -9.21
N GLU A 3 17.90 -11.42 -8.34
CA GLU A 3 18.32 -12.05 -7.09
C GLU A 3 18.30 -13.56 -7.27
N VAL A 4 19.38 -14.23 -6.87
CA VAL A 4 19.44 -15.70 -6.86
C VAL A 4 19.25 -16.15 -5.42
N LEU A 5 18.20 -16.95 -5.19
CA LEU A 5 17.90 -17.54 -3.89
C LEU A 5 18.82 -18.73 -3.62
N PRO A 6 19.05 -19.12 -2.36
CA PRO A 6 19.83 -20.31 -2.01
C PRO A 6 19.31 -21.61 -2.65
N SER A 7 18.03 -21.64 -3.03
CA SER A 7 17.40 -22.74 -3.77
C SER A 7 17.77 -22.79 -5.26
N GLY A 8 18.59 -21.87 -5.76
CA GLY A 8 18.93 -21.74 -7.19
C GLY A 8 17.89 -21.00 -8.02
N ARG A 9 16.71 -20.69 -7.45
CA ARG A 9 15.67 -19.90 -8.10
C ARG A 9 16.13 -18.46 -8.29
N LYS A 10 15.87 -17.88 -9.47
CA LYS A 10 16.22 -16.50 -9.77
C LYS A 10 14.97 -15.64 -9.83
N THR A 11 14.91 -14.60 -9.01
CA THR A 11 13.78 -13.65 -8.97
C THR A 11 14.21 -12.34 -9.60
N ILE A 12 13.40 -11.82 -10.52
CA ILE A 12 13.59 -10.49 -11.08
C ILE A 12 12.95 -9.48 -10.14
N LYS A 13 13.76 -8.56 -9.65
CA LYS A 13 13.36 -7.49 -8.73
C LYS A 13 13.54 -6.11 -9.36
N TYR A 14 12.66 -5.20 -8.98
CA TYR A 14 12.71 -3.80 -9.33
C TYR A 14 12.87 -2.95 -8.08
N ARG A 15 13.79 -1.99 -8.16
CA ARG A 15 14.08 -1.02 -7.10
C ARG A 15 13.62 0.34 -7.58
N TYR A 16 12.90 1.06 -6.74
CA TYR A 16 12.51 2.44 -6.96
C TYR A 16 12.56 3.25 -5.68
N THR A 17 12.65 4.55 -5.83
CA THR A 17 12.53 5.49 -4.72
C THR A 17 11.08 5.95 -4.66
N SER A 18 10.41 5.73 -3.53
CA SER A 18 9.05 6.20 -3.32
C SER A 18 9.02 7.73 -3.19
N ILE A 19 7.83 8.32 -3.28
CA ILE A 19 7.64 9.78 -3.11
C ILE A 19 8.14 10.26 -1.74
N GLY A 20 8.10 9.40 -0.72
CA GLY A 20 8.65 9.65 0.62
C GLY A 20 10.17 9.51 0.73
N GLY A 21 10.90 9.25 -0.38
CA GLY A 21 12.36 9.11 -0.39
C GLY A 21 12.88 7.72 0.00
N TYR A 22 11.99 6.75 0.27
CA TYR A 22 12.39 5.41 0.67
C TYR A 22 12.74 4.54 -0.54
N ASN A 23 13.83 3.78 -0.45
CA ASN A 23 14.16 2.79 -1.46
C ASN A 23 13.33 1.52 -1.25
N VAL A 24 12.40 1.26 -2.18
CA VAL A 24 11.52 0.10 -2.17
C VAL A 24 12.02 -0.92 -3.19
N ILE A 25 12.00 -2.20 -2.80
CA ILE A 25 12.33 -3.32 -3.68
C ILE A 25 11.08 -4.20 -3.83
N ARG A 26 10.63 -4.43 -5.07
CA ARG A 26 9.50 -5.30 -5.41
C ARG A 26 9.92 -6.42 -6.34
N SER A 27 9.40 -7.62 -6.11
CA SER A 27 9.57 -8.75 -7.03
C SER A 27 8.57 -8.64 -8.19
N ILE A 28 9.04 -8.84 -9.42
CA ILE A 28 8.25 -8.76 -10.65
C ILE A 28 7.90 -10.15 -11.20
N GLY A 29 8.74 -11.14 -10.91
CA GLY A 29 8.50 -12.53 -11.26
C GLY A 29 9.76 -13.37 -11.17
N GLU A 30 9.63 -14.65 -11.52
CA GLU A 30 10.71 -15.63 -11.48
C GLU A 30 11.28 -15.86 -12.88
N TRP A 31 12.60 -15.96 -12.97
CA TRP A 31 13.32 -16.25 -14.21
C TRP A 31 12.94 -17.64 -14.72
N GLY A 32 12.62 -17.74 -16.01
CA GLY A 32 12.14 -18.98 -16.62
C GLY A 32 10.61 -19.16 -16.52
N VAL A 33 9.94 -18.39 -15.67
CA VAL A 33 8.46 -18.25 -15.69
C VAL A 33 8.05 -17.03 -16.51
N ILE A 34 8.83 -15.95 -16.44
CA ILE A 34 8.69 -14.77 -17.30
C ILE A 34 9.98 -14.54 -18.10
N THR A 35 9.81 -14.05 -19.32
CA THR A 35 10.90 -13.59 -20.18
C THR A 35 11.46 -12.25 -19.69
N LEU A 36 12.66 -11.90 -20.14
CA LEU A 36 13.27 -10.61 -19.85
C LEU A 36 12.42 -9.45 -20.39
N ALA A 37 11.89 -9.59 -21.61
CA ALA A 37 11.03 -8.59 -22.24
C ALA A 37 9.74 -8.33 -21.42
N GLU A 38 9.08 -9.39 -20.96
CA GLU A 38 7.91 -9.27 -20.08
C GLU A 38 8.26 -8.64 -18.74
N ALA A 39 9.44 -8.92 -18.21
CA ALA A 39 9.91 -8.31 -16.97
C ALA A 39 10.19 -6.81 -17.14
N GLU A 40 10.76 -6.40 -18.27
CA GLU A 40 11.00 -5.00 -18.63
C GLU A 40 9.70 -4.23 -18.84
N GLU A 41 8.73 -4.84 -19.51
CA GLU A 41 7.41 -4.23 -19.71
C GLU A 41 6.69 -4.05 -18.37
N LYS A 42 6.70 -5.07 -17.51
CA LYS A 42 6.16 -4.95 -16.14
C LYS A 42 6.88 -3.88 -15.31
N CYS A 43 8.22 -3.79 -15.41
CA CYS A 43 8.97 -2.69 -14.79
C CYS A 43 8.46 -1.32 -15.27
N ARG A 44 8.32 -1.16 -16.58
CA ARG A 44 7.93 0.11 -17.21
C ARG A 44 6.52 0.52 -16.80
N THR A 45 5.59 -0.43 -16.78
CA THR A 45 4.22 -0.20 -16.32
C THR A 45 4.18 0.20 -14.85
N LEU A 46 4.97 -0.46 -13.99
CA LEU A 46 5.10 -0.10 -12.57
C LEU A 46 5.72 1.29 -12.36
N ILE A 47 6.75 1.65 -13.16
CA ILE A 47 7.34 3.00 -13.15
C ILE A 47 6.28 4.04 -13.50
N ASN A 48 5.52 3.79 -14.57
CA ASN A 48 4.53 4.73 -15.07
C ASN A 48 3.35 4.87 -14.12
N SER A 49 2.85 3.77 -13.56
CA SER A 49 1.77 3.80 -12.57
C SER A 49 2.21 4.52 -11.29
N HIS A 50 3.45 4.30 -10.84
CA HIS A 50 4.00 5.00 -9.68
C HIS A 50 4.18 6.50 -9.94
N LYS A 51 4.69 6.88 -11.12
CA LYS A 51 4.80 8.30 -11.54
C LYS A 51 3.42 8.98 -11.64
N ARG A 52 2.40 8.25 -12.06
CA ARG A 52 1.02 8.74 -12.21
C ARG A 52 0.20 8.70 -10.91
N GLY A 53 0.69 8.00 -9.88
CA GLY A 53 -0.05 7.80 -8.62
C GLY A 53 -1.18 6.76 -8.74
N GLU A 54 -1.18 5.95 -9.79
CA GLU A 54 -2.16 4.89 -10.05
C GLU A 54 -1.79 3.64 -9.24
N PHE A 55 -1.87 3.71 -7.91
CA PHE A 55 -1.75 2.52 -7.08
C PHE A 55 -3.09 1.78 -7.11
N VAL A 56 -3.23 0.81 -8.03
CA VAL A 56 -4.41 -0.05 -8.09
C VAL A 56 -4.36 -1.05 -6.93
N SER A 57 -4.94 -0.68 -5.79
CA SER A 57 -5.14 -1.61 -4.68
C SER A 57 -6.06 -2.74 -5.14
N LYS A 58 -5.66 -4.00 -4.97
CA LYS A 58 -6.51 -5.18 -5.17
C LYS A 58 -7.57 -5.36 -4.06
N ALA A 59 -7.73 -4.38 -3.19
CA ALA A 59 -8.64 -4.44 -2.06
C ALA A 59 -10.11 -4.44 -2.54
N PRO A 60 -11.02 -5.08 -1.79
CA PRO A 60 -12.45 -5.00 -2.04
C PRO A 60 -12.92 -3.54 -2.09
N ASP A 61 -13.99 -3.28 -2.84
CA ASP A 61 -14.57 -1.96 -3.11
C ASP A 61 -15.23 -1.33 -1.88
N ILE A 62 -14.45 -1.13 -0.81
CA ILE A 62 -14.88 -0.54 0.45
C ILE A 62 -14.32 0.87 0.57
N SER A 63 -15.09 1.75 1.22
CA SER A 63 -14.62 3.09 1.50
C SER A 63 -13.51 3.10 2.55
N PHE A 64 -12.67 4.14 2.54
CA PHE A 64 -11.63 4.32 3.55
C PHE A 64 -12.20 4.30 4.97
N ALA A 65 -13.35 4.96 5.19
CA ALA A 65 -14.01 4.99 6.48
C ALA A 65 -14.39 3.58 6.98
N GLN A 66 -14.94 2.74 6.09
CA GLN A 66 -15.31 1.37 6.41
C GLN A 66 -14.07 0.51 6.72
N ALA A 67 -12.98 0.73 6.00
CA ALA A 67 -11.72 0.05 6.26
C ALA A 67 -11.13 0.42 7.62
N CYS A 68 -11.15 1.70 7.99
CA CYS A 68 -10.69 2.19 9.29
C CYS A 68 -11.49 1.58 10.44
N GLU A 69 -12.82 1.53 10.34
CA GLU A 69 -13.66 0.92 11.39
C GLU A 69 -13.44 -0.60 11.50
N LYS A 70 -13.25 -1.31 10.38
CA LYS A 70 -12.88 -2.74 10.41
C LYS A 70 -11.52 -2.95 11.08
N ALA A 71 -10.52 -2.13 10.71
CA ALA A 71 -9.19 -2.20 11.30
C ALA A 71 -9.21 -1.91 12.80
N LEU A 72 -9.98 -0.91 13.24
CA LEU A 72 -10.13 -0.57 14.64
C LEU A 72 -10.80 -1.69 15.44
N THR A 73 -11.86 -2.29 14.87
CA THR A 73 -12.57 -3.42 15.47
C THR A 73 -11.62 -4.61 15.66
N TRP A 74 -10.90 -4.98 14.59
CA TRP A 74 -9.91 -6.06 14.64
C TRP A 74 -8.78 -5.76 15.65
N TYR A 75 -8.24 -4.54 15.64
CA TYR A 75 -7.20 -4.14 16.58
C TYR A 75 -7.68 -4.25 18.03
N SER A 76 -8.91 -3.80 18.30
CA SER A 76 -9.52 -3.85 19.63
C SER A 76 -9.72 -5.29 20.13
N SER A 77 -10.15 -6.21 19.25
CA SER A 77 -10.38 -7.62 19.61
C SER A 77 -9.08 -8.38 19.80
N VAL A 78 -8.05 -8.13 18.97
CA VAL A 78 -6.77 -8.84 19.04
C VAL A 78 -5.96 -8.42 20.26
N ASN A 79 -6.00 -7.13 20.62
CA ASN A 79 -5.16 -6.58 21.69
C ASN A 79 -5.91 -6.35 23.01
N ASN A 80 -7.17 -6.79 23.14
CA ASN A 80 -8.03 -6.57 24.31
C ASN A 80 -7.97 -5.12 24.82
N VAL A 81 -8.13 -4.17 23.90
CA VAL A 81 -7.92 -2.76 24.16
C VAL A 81 -9.07 -2.20 25.00
N LYS A 82 -8.74 -1.35 25.99
CA LYS A 82 -9.75 -0.68 26.82
C LYS A 82 -10.70 0.17 25.95
N PRO A 83 -12.02 0.17 26.22
CA PRO A 83 -13.01 0.91 25.42
C PRO A 83 -12.66 2.39 25.22
N LYS A 84 -12.15 3.07 26.26
CA LYS A 84 -11.72 4.47 26.21
C LYS A 84 -10.58 4.72 25.22
N THR A 85 -9.68 3.76 25.07
CA THR A 85 -8.57 3.81 24.10
C THR A 85 -9.09 3.63 22.69
N VAL A 86 -10.04 2.70 22.48
CA VAL A 86 -10.72 2.52 21.19
C VAL A 86 -11.46 3.79 20.77
N GLU A 87 -12.18 4.44 21.70
CA GLU A 87 -12.88 5.70 21.45
C GLU A 87 -11.90 6.83 21.07
N THR A 88 -10.77 6.93 21.78
CA THR A 88 -9.71 7.89 21.46
C THR A 88 -9.15 7.66 20.05
N HIS A 89 -8.89 6.40 19.68
CA HIS A 89 -8.43 6.07 18.33
C HIS A 89 -9.49 6.36 17.26
N ARG A 90 -10.76 6.03 17.52
CA ARG A 90 -11.87 6.35 16.61
C ARG A 90 -11.98 7.85 16.37
N LYS A 91 -11.90 8.66 17.43
CA LYS A 91 -11.94 10.12 17.35
C LYS A 91 -10.79 10.68 16.51
N ARG A 92 -9.56 10.23 16.77
CA ARG A 92 -8.37 10.63 15.98
C ARG A 92 -8.47 10.24 14.51
N LEU A 93 -8.97 9.04 14.22
CA LEU A 93 -9.20 8.60 12.84
C LEU A 93 -10.25 9.47 12.14
N ARG A 94 -11.32 9.85 12.84
CA ARG A 94 -12.35 10.75 12.32
C ARG A 94 -11.80 12.13 11.98
N GLU A 95 -11.09 12.73 12.91
CA GLU A 95 -10.59 14.11 12.79
C GLU A 95 -9.49 14.24 11.73
N ASN A 96 -8.54 13.30 11.70
CA ASN A 96 -7.33 13.44 10.88
C ASN A 96 -7.41 12.78 9.49
N SER A 97 -8.14 11.67 9.36
CA SER A 97 -8.03 10.82 8.17
C SER A 97 -9.36 10.59 7.46
N ILE A 98 -10.44 10.30 8.20
CA ILE A 98 -11.77 10.05 7.61
C ILE A 98 -12.42 11.35 7.14
N SER A 99 -12.18 12.48 7.82
CA SER A 99 -12.64 13.80 7.37
C SER A 99 -12.15 14.16 5.96
N GLN A 100 -10.93 13.73 5.60
CA GLN A 100 -10.29 14.06 4.33
C GLN A 100 -10.48 12.97 3.26
N LEU A 101 -10.46 11.69 3.64
CA LEU A 101 -10.47 10.56 2.70
C LEU A 101 -11.65 9.58 2.87
N GLY A 102 -12.55 9.82 3.83
CA GLY A 102 -13.58 8.86 4.24
C GLY A 102 -14.51 8.39 3.12
N ASN A 103 -14.78 9.25 2.15
CA ASN A 103 -15.64 8.97 0.99
C ASN A 103 -14.89 8.33 -0.18
N LYS A 104 -13.56 8.39 -0.20
CA LYS A 104 -12.77 7.75 -1.26
C LYS A 104 -12.77 6.24 -1.06
N LYS A 105 -12.78 5.49 -2.16
CA LYS A 105 -12.55 4.06 -2.12
C LYS A 105 -11.10 3.79 -1.74
N LEU A 106 -10.85 2.70 -1.03
CA LEU A 106 -9.48 2.29 -0.67
C LEU A 106 -8.55 2.15 -1.89
N SER A 107 -9.12 1.78 -3.05
CA SER A 107 -8.42 1.65 -4.32
C SER A 107 -8.07 2.97 -4.99
N GLU A 108 -8.70 4.07 -4.59
CA GLU A 108 -8.49 5.41 -5.15
C GLU A 108 -7.51 6.24 -4.31
N ILE A 109 -7.17 5.75 -3.11
CA ILE A 109 -6.22 6.42 -2.22
C ILE A 109 -4.81 6.16 -2.72
N ASN A 110 -4.13 7.25 -3.06
CA ASN A 110 -2.76 7.21 -3.53
C ASN A 110 -1.78 7.66 -2.43
N GLU A 111 -0.48 7.51 -2.70
CA GLU A 111 0.57 7.93 -1.76
C GLU A 111 0.56 9.44 -1.47
N LYS A 112 0.10 10.28 -2.42
CA LYS A 112 -0.01 11.74 -2.21
C LYS A 112 -1.09 12.09 -1.19
N ASP A 113 -2.23 11.40 -1.25
CA ASP A 113 -3.33 11.55 -0.30
C ASP A 113 -2.87 11.22 1.13
N ILE A 114 -2.08 10.15 1.30
CA ILE A 114 -1.49 9.77 2.59
C ILE A 114 -0.50 10.84 3.07
N HIS A 115 0.36 11.33 2.17
CA HIS A 115 1.35 12.36 2.50
C HIS A 115 0.71 13.67 2.95
N ASN A 116 -0.42 14.05 2.35
CA ASN A 116 -1.16 15.25 2.72
C ASN A 116 -1.72 15.16 4.15
N ILE A 117 -2.21 13.97 4.54
CA ILE A 117 -2.66 13.73 5.92
C ILE A 117 -1.50 13.82 6.90
N CYS A 118 -0.34 13.22 6.59
CA CYS A 118 0.80 13.18 7.52
C CYS A 118 1.51 14.53 7.72
N LYS A 119 1.24 15.52 6.87
CA LYS A 119 1.79 16.88 6.98
C LYS A 119 0.86 17.89 7.65
N SER A 120 -0.41 17.53 7.85
CA SER A 120 -1.41 18.36 8.54
C SER A 120 -1.31 18.17 10.05
#